data_AF-A0A1B4G3T8-F1
#
_entry.id   AF-A0A1B4G3T8-F1
#
_cell.length_a   1.000
_cell.length_b   1.000
_cell.length_c   1.000
_cell.angle_alpha   90.00
_cell.angle_beta   90.00
_cell.angle_gamma   90.00
#
_symmetry.space_group_name_H-M   'P 1'
#
loop_
_entity.id
_entity.type
_entity.pdbx_description
1 polymer ?
#
loop_
_entity_poly.entity_id
_entity_poly.type
_entity_poly.pdbx_seq_one_letter_code
_entity_poly.pdbx_strand_id
1 'polypeptide(L)'
;MEVVMLIAKTTVAKIHIAKQQLAMTDDEYRTVLRSVAGVSSSKELTPEGAHKLLKHFERCGFEPKRSVGRRPNMAGAREQRLKRIEALLASAGRPWSYLDGMVKRICKVDAIEFCDGEMLGKLIAALQYDEQRRSV
;
A
#
# COMPACT_ATOMS: atom_id res chain seq x y z
N MET A 1 -19.45 1.58 25.66
CA MET A 1 -19.90 0.37 24.98
C MET A 1 -20.76 0.84 23.81
N GLU A 2 -20.28 0.73 22.57
CA GLU A 2 -21.10 0.25 21.44
C GLU A 2 -20.25 0.23 20.17
N VAL A 3 -20.23 -0.96 19.59
CA VAL A 3 -19.50 -1.37 18.41
C VAL A 3 -20.41 -1.11 17.21
N VAL A 4 -20.11 -0.12 16.38
CA VAL A 4 -20.70 -0.04 15.03
C VAL A 4 -19.61 -0.40 14.03
N MET A 5 -19.47 -1.70 13.82
CA MET A 5 -18.52 -2.28 12.88
C MET A 5 -19.28 -3.28 12.01
N LEU A 6 -19.72 -2.84 10.81
CA LEU A 6 -20.18 -3.74 9.74
C LEU A 6 -19.72 -3.29 8.34
N ILE A 7 -18.76 -2.36 8.23
CA ILE A 7 -18.15 -2.01 6.94
C ILE A 7 -16.78 -2.64 6.80
N ALA A 8 -16.53 -3.26 5.64
CA ALA A 8 -15.24 -3.89 5.36
C ALA A 8 -14.12 -2.82 5.37
N LYS A 9 -12.95 -3.17 5.92
CA LYS A 9 -11.76 -2.30 5.94
C LYS A 9 -11.39 -1.78 4.54
N THR A 10 -11.68 -2.58 3.50
CA THR A 10 -11.48 -2.22 2.09
C THR A 10 -12.40 -1.08 1.64
N THR A 11 -13.65 -1.04 2.10
CA THR A 11 -14.60 0.04 1.79
C THR A 11 -14.17 1.35 2.45
N VAL A 12 -13.75 1.29 3.71
CA VAL A 12 -13.22 2.45 4.44
C VAL A 12 -11.99 3.01 3.74
N ALA A 13 -11.06 2.15 3.33
CA ALA A 13 -9.88 2.56 2.57
C ALA A 13 -10.26 3.27 1.26
N LYS A 14 -11.24 2.77 0.50
CA LYS A 14 -11.72 3.41 -0.72
C LYS A 14 -12.28 4.82 -0.47
N ILE A 15 -13.04 5.00 0.61
CA ILE A 15 -13.60 6.30 1.00
C ILE A 15 -12.47 7.31 1.31
N HIS A 16 -11.43 6.89 2.04
CA HIS A 16 -10.28 7.75 2.32
C HIS A 16 -9.48 8.10 1.06
N ILE A 17 -9.30 7.14 0.15
CA ILE A 17 -8.65 7.39 -1.15
C ILE A 17 -9.49 8.38 -1.97
N ALA A 18 -10.81 8.23 -1.99
CA ALA A 18 -11.71 9.15 -2.68
C ALA A 18 -11.61 10.57 -2.12
N LYS A 19 -11.62 10.73 -0.79
CA LYS A 19 -11.39 12.03 -0.13
C LYS A 19 -10.08 12.67 -0.60
N GLN A 20 -8.99 11.89 -0.62
CA GLN A 20 -7.68 12.38 -1.04
C GLN A 20 -7.63 12.74 -2.54
N GLN A 21 -8.23 11.91 -3.40
CA GLN A 21 -8.25 12.15 -4.85
C GLN A 21 -9.10 13.37 -5.22
N LEU A 22 -10.21 13.59 -4.52
CA LEU A 22 -11.09 14.75 -4.73
C LEU A 22 -10.58 16.01 -4.00
N ALA A 23 -9.39 15.95 -3.38
CA ALA A 23 -8.79 17.04 -2.61
C ALA A 23 -9.75 17.69 -1.58
N MET A 24 -10.63 16.89 -1.00
CA MET A 24 -11.72 17.37 -0.15
C MET A 24 -11.22 17.67 1.27
N THR A 25 -11.58 18.83 1.81
CA THR A 25 -11.27 19.21 3.19
C THR A 25 -12.06 18.36 4.18
N ASP A 26 -11.66 18.34 5.46
CA ASP A 26 -12.38 17.58 6.48
C ASP A 26 -13.80 18.10 6.70
N ASP A 27 -14.02 19.40 6.54
CA ASP A 27 -15.32 20.03 6.69
C ASP A 27 -16.26 19.67 5.53
N GLU A 28 -15.78 19.77 4.29
CA GLU A 28 -16.52 19.32 3.10
C GLU A 28 -16.87 17.83 3.19
N TYR A 29 -15.91 17.01 3.64
CA TYR A 29 -16.14 15.58 3.82
C TYR A 29 -17.23 15.28 4.86
N ARG A 30 -17.27 16.00 5.98
CA ARG A 30 -18.34 15.89 6.99
C ARG A 30 -19.69 16.37 6.47
N THR A 31 -19.70 17.40 5.62
CA THR A 31 -20.91 17.91 4.99
C THR A 31 -21.47 16.90 3.99
N VAL A 32 -20.62 16.30 3.15
CA VAL A 32 -21.01 15.22 2.24
C VAL A 32 -21.49 13.98 3.01
N LEU A 33 -20.82 13.60 4.10
CA LEU A 33 -21.27 12.49 4.96
C LEU A 33 -22.67 12.72 5.53
N ARG A 34 -22.94 13.92 6.04
CA ARG A 34 -24.27 14.29 6.56
C ARG A 34 -25.32 14.34 5.45
N SER A 35 -24.97 14.88 4.29
CA SER A 35 -25.91 15.02 3.17
C SER A 35 -26.23 13.71 2.45
N VAL A 36 -25.25 12.82 2.28
CA VAL A 36 -25.39 11.59 1.46
C VAL A 36 -25.72 10.37 2.32
N ALA A 37 -25.07 10.25 3.48
CA ALA A 37 -25.20 9.10 4.35
C ALA A 37 -25.98 9.39 5.65
N GLY A 38 -26.34 10.65 5.92
CA GLY A 38 -27.10 11.04 7.11
C GLY A 38 -26.32 10.92 8.42
N VAL A 39 -25.00 10.71 8.36
CA VAL A 39 -24.15 10.46 9.53
C VAL A 39 -23.13 11.58 9.73
N SER A 40 -22.82 11.86 10.99
CA SER A 40 -21.83 12.89 11.34
C SER A 40 -20.40 12.36 11.30
N SER A 41 -20.22 11.04 11.31
CA SER A 41 -18.93 10.39 11.35
C SER A 41 -18.88 9.15 10.46
N SER A 42 -17.72 8.91 9.85
CA SER A 42 -17.43 7.67 9.14
C SER A 42 -17.46 6.43 10.04
N LYS A 43 -17.46 6.61 11.36
CA LYS A 43 -17.61 5.53 12.36
C LYS A 43 -19.05 5.03 12.49
N GLU A 44 -20.03 5.86 12.15
CA GLU A 44 -21.46 5.51 12.19
C GLU A 44 -21.97 5.03 10.82
N LEU A 45 -21.05 4.92 9.84
CA LEU A 45 -21.39 4.65 8.46
C LEU A 45 -21.85 3.20 8.26
N THR A 46 -23.06 3.03 7.74
CA THR A 46 -23.61 1.74 7.35
C THR A 46 -23.07 1.28 5.98
N PRO A 47 -23.12 -0.02 5.65
CA PRO A 47 -22.70 -0.53 4.33
C PRO A 47 -23.43 0.14 3.16
N GLU A 48 -24.73 0.38 3.33
CA GLU A 48 -25.57 1.07 2.33
C GLU A 48 -25.17 2.55 2.19
N GLY A 49 -24.92 3.23 3.31
CA GLY A 49 -24.43 4.61 3.32
C GLY A 49 -23.06 4.73 2.64
N ALA A 50 -22.17 3.78 2.89
CA ALA A 50 -20.86 3.71 2.25
C ALA A 50 -20.97 3.50 0.72
N HIS A 51 -21.91 2.67 0.26
CA HIS A 51 -22.15 2.48 -1.17
C HIS A 51 -22.69 3.74 -1.84
N LYS A 52 -23.67 4.42 -1.21
CA LYS A 52 -24.20 5.71 -1.69
C LYS A 52 -23.11 6.77 -1.76
N LEU A 53 -22.25 6.84 -0.75
CA LEU A 53 -21.13 7.77 -0.68
C LEU A 53 -20.09 7.51 -1.79
N LEU A 54 -19.70 6.25 -1.99
CA LEU A 54 -18.78 5.88 -3.07
C LEU A 54 -19.36 6.21 -4.45
N LYS A 55 -20.65 5.95 -4.67
CA LYS A 55 -21.34 6.31 -5.92
C LYS A 55 -21.41 7.83 -6.14
N HIS A 56 -21.57 8.60 -5.06
CA HIS A 56 -21.49 10.06 -5.13
C HIS A 56 -20.07 10.52 -5.50
N PHE A 57 -19.05 9.95 -4.87
CA PHE A 57 -17.65 10.24 -5.24
C PHE A 57 -17.32 9.85 -6.67
N GLU A 58 -17.80 8.69 -7.17
CA GLU A 58 -17.63 8.29 -8.56
C GLU A 58 -18.21 9.33 -9.53
N ARG A 59 -19.36 9.94 -9.20
CA ARG A 59 -19.93 11.05 -9.97
C ARG A 59 -19.11 12.33 -9.89
N CYS A 60 -18.45 12.58 -8.77
CA CYS A 60 -17.54 13.71 -8.60
C CYS A 60 -16.16 13.49 -9.25
N GLY A 61 -15.91 12.35 -9.88
CA GLY A 61 -14.64 12.04 -10.56
C GLY A 61 -13.70 11.13 -9.80
N PHE A 62 -14.16 10.46 -8.73
CA PHE A 62 -13.39 9.39 -8.11
C PHE A 62 -13.36 8.17 -9.01
N GLU A 63 -12.17 7.82 -9.50
CA GLU A 63 -11.94 6.58 -10.23
C GLU A 63 -11.32 5.54 -9.29
N PRO A 64 -12.10 4.55 -8.78
CA PRO A 64 -11.54 3.51 -7.94
C PRO A 64 -10.52 2.71 -8.75
N LYS A 65 -9.25 2.78 -8.34
CA LYS A 65 -8.19 1.93 -8.91
C LYS A 65 -8.63 0.47 -8.82
N ARG A 66 -8.94 -0.13 -9.96
CA ARG A 66 -9.24 -1.55 -10.07
C ARG A 66 -7.95 -2.30 -9.72
N SER A 67 -7.96 -3.02 -8.59
CA SER A 67 -6.88 -3.96 -8.30
C SER A 67 -6.89 -5.02 -9.41
N VAL A 68 -5.75 -5.22 -10.07
CA VAL A 68 -5.56 -6.14 -11.21
C VAL A 68 -5.63 -7.64 -10.79
N GLY A 69 -6.49 -7.96 -9.83
CA GLY A 69 -6.60 -9.26 -9.17
C GLY A 69 -5.88 -9.33 -7.82
N ARG A 70 -6.28 -10.30 -7.00
CA ARG A 70 -5.54 -10.69 -5.79
C ARG A 70 -4.28 -11.42 -6.22
N ARG A 71 -3.10 -10.85 -5.96
CA ARG A 71 -1.84 -11.56 -6.21
C ARG A 71 -1.82 -12.87 -5.39
N PRO A 72 -1.59 -14.04 -5.99
CA PRO A 72 -1.44 -15.28 -5.25
C PRO A 72 -0.30 -15.14 -4.24
N ASN A 73 -0.57 -15.46 -2.98
CA ASN A 73 0.49 -15.57 -1.99
C ASN A 73 1.18 -16.92 -2.21
N MET A 74 2.23 -16.95 -3.03
CA MET A 74 2.99 -18.16 -3.26
C MET A 74 3.90 -18.45 -2.05
N ALA A 75 3.79 -19.65 -1.48
CA ALA A 75 4.79 -20.17 -0.55
C ALA A 75 6.17 -20.14 -1.22
N GLY A 76 7.20 -19.66 -0.51
CA GLY A 76 8.56 -19.52 -1.06
C GLY A 76 8.85 -18.17 -1.75
N ALA A 77 7.92 -17.20 -1.73
CA ALA A 77 8.18 -15.86 -2.26
C ALA A 77 9.36 -15.15 -1.58
N ARG A 78 9.73 -15.53 -0.35
CA ARG A 78 10.92 -15.02 0.35
C ARG A 78 12.20 -15.56 -0.26
N GLU A 79 12.30 -16.87 -0.45
CA GLU A 79 13.45 -17.54 -1.08
C GLU A 79 13.69 -17.04 -2.51
N GLN A 80 12.63 -16.90 -3.30
CA GLN A 80 12.76 -16.36 -4.67
C GLN A 80 13.29 -14.93 -4.67
N ARG A 81 12.92 -14.11 -3.67
CA ARG A 81 13.45 -12.76 -3.51
C ARG A 81 14.92 -12.79 -3.08
N LEU A 82 15.31 -13.65 -2.15
CA LEU A 82 16.71 -13.80 -1.73
C LEU A 82 17.60 -14.28 -2.88
N LYS A 83 17.17 -15.29 -3.66
CA LYS A 83 17.88 -15.72 -4.87
C LYS A 83 18.05 -14.60 -5.89
N ARG A 84 17.04 -13.74 -6.05
CA ARG A 84 17.13 -12.59 -6.94
C ARG A 84 18.13 -11.55 -6.42
N ILE A 85 18.16 -11.30 -5.12
CA ILE A 85 19.16 -10.42 -4.49
C ILE A 85 20.57 -11.00 -4.71
N GLU A 86 20.76 -12.29 -4.48
CA GLU A 86 22.04 -12.98 -4.72
C GLU A 86 22.51 -12.82 -6.17
N ALA A 87 21.61 -13.02 -7.14
CA ALA A 87 21.95 -12.85 -8.56
C ALA A 87 22.36 -11.41 -8.90
N LEU A 88 21.69 -10.40 -8.33
CA LEU A 88 22.04 -8.98 -8.51
C LEU A 88 23.37 -8.61 -7.85
N LEU A 89 23.70 -9.24 -6.73
CA LEU A 89 25.02 -9.08 -6.10
C LEU A 89 26.10 -9.73 -6.96
N ALA A 90 25.85 -10.94 -7.48
CA ALA A 90 26.77 -11.67 -8.32
C ALA A 90 27.04 -10.93 -9.64
N SER A 91 26.02 -10.37 -10.29
CA SER A 91 26.19 -9.54 -11.49
C SER A 91 27.02 -8.28 -11.20
N ALA A 92 26.82 -7.66 -10.04
CA ALA A 92 27.59 -6.49 -9.61
C ALA A 92 29.01 -6.83 -9.11
N GLY A 93 29.31 -8.10 -8.85
CA GLY A 93 30.56 -8.56 -8.23
C GLY A 93 30.68 -8.14 -6.75
N ARG A 94 29.57 -8.01 -6.03
CA ARG A 94 29.53 -7.52 -4.64
C ARG A 94 29.24 -8.65 -3.64
N PRO A 95 29.87 -8.66 -2.46
CA PRO A 95 29.54 -9.62 -1.42
C PRO A 95 28.23 -9.26 -0.70
N TRP A 96 27.66 -10.24 0.01
CA TRP A 96 26.47 -10.05 0.86
C TRP A 96 26.65 -8.94 1.89
N SER A 97 27.87 -8.67 2.37
CA SER A 97 28.15 -7.59 3.32
C SER A 97 27.81 -6.19 2.80
N TYR A 98 27.71 -6.02 1.47
CA TYR A 98 27.25 -4.75 0.90
C TYR A 98 25.78 -4.46 1.23
N LEU A 99 24.96 -5.50 1.42
CA LEU A 99 23.57 -5.33 1.80
C LEU A 99 23.38 -4.86 3.22
N ASP A 100 24.27 -5.14 4.17
CA ASP A 100 24.08 -4.71 5.57
C ASP A 100 23.85 -3.20 5.68
N GLY A 101 24.61 -2.42 4.91
CA GLY A 101 24.42 -0.96 4.82
C GLY A 101 23.09 -0.57 4.17
N MET A 102 22.66 -1.27 3.12
CA MET A 102 21.38 -1.03 2.45
C MET A 102 20.19 -1.43 3.34
N VAL A 103 20.28 -2.55 4.04
CA VAL A 103 19.27 -3.08 4.96
C VAL A 103 19.05 -2.10 6.10
N LYS A 104 20.12 -1.58 6.73
CA LYS A 104 20.01 -0.56 7.77
C LYS A 104 19.41 0.75 7.26
N ARG A 105 19.76 1.19 6.04
CA ARG A 105 19.28 2.46 5.47
C ARG A 105 17.84 2.40 4.97
N ILE A 106 17.45 1.30 4.30
CA ILE A 106 16.16 1.16 3.61
C ILE A 106 15.14 0.48 4.51
N CYS A 107 15.53 -0.64 5.12
CA CYS A 107 14.64 -1.49 5.90
C CYS A 107 14.64 -1.11 7.39
N LYS A 108 15.65 -0.35 7.85
CA LYS A 108 15.82 0.04 9.26
C LYS A 108 15.87 -1.15 10.22
N VAL A 109 16.41 -2.27 9.74
CA VAL A 109 16.65 -3.48 10.53
C VAL A 109 18.14 -3.82 10.51
N ASP A 110 18.60 -4.60 11.48
CA ASP A 110 20.02 -4.92 11.62
C ASP A 110 20.55 -5.95 10.62
N ALA A 111 19.69 -6.87 10.17
CA ALA A 111 20.06 -7.94 9.25
C ALA A 111 18.94 -8.27 8.26
N ILE A 112 19.32 -8.83 7.09
CA ILE A 112 18.38 -9.23 6.04
C ILE A 112 17.40 -10.32 6.51
N GLU A 113 17.77 -11.08 7.54
CA GLU A 113 16.93 -12.13 8.12
C GLU A 113 15.61 -11.57 8.68
N PHE A 114 15.65 -10.36 9.23
CA PHE A 114 14.50 -9.64 9.78
C PHE A 114 13.67 -8.91 8.71
N CYS A 115 14.04 -9.01 7.44
CA CYS A 115 13.29 -8.37 6.36
C CYS A 115 12.03 -9.17 5.98
N ASP A 116 10.89 -8.49 6.02
CA ASP A 116 9.64 -8.97 5.44
C ASP A 116 9.65 -8.90 3.91
N GLY A 117 8.64 -9.52 3.28
CA GLY A 117 8.54 -9.52 1.84
C GLY A 117 8.57 -8.12 1.20
N GLU A 118 7.90 -7.13 1.78
CA GLU A 118 7.92 -5.76 1.25
C GLU A 118 9.33 -5.16 1.30
N MET A 119 10.04 -5.38 2.41
CA MET A 119 11.42 -4.91 2.62
C MET A 119 12.38 -5.51 1.60
N LEU A 120 12.30 -6.83 1.37
CA LEU A 120 13.07 -7.52 0.33
C LEU A 120 12.77 -6.98 -1.08
N GLY A 121 11.50 -6.62 -1.34
CA GLY A 121 11.11 -5.98 -2.61
C GLY A 121 11.77 -4.62 -2.81
N LYS A 122 11.84 -3.79 -1.76
CA LYS A 122 12.54 -2.49 -1.80
C LYS A 122 14.04 -2.66 -2.04
N LEU A 123 14.67 -3.66 -1.43
CA LEU A 123 16.09 -3.97 -1.64
C LEU A 123 16.38 -4.39 -3.09
N ILE A 124 15.55 -5.27 -3.66
CA ILE A 124 15.67 -5.67 -5.08
C ILE A 124 15.59 -4.44 -5.98
N ALA A 125 14.59 -3.57 -5.78
CA ALA A 125 14.44 -2.36 -6.59
C ALA A 125 15.64 -1.41 -6.46
N ALA A 126 16.19 -1.24 -5.26
CA ALA A 126 17.36 -0.42 -5.03
C ALA A 126 18.62 -0.97 -5.73
N LEU A 127 18.83 -2.29 -5.67
CA LEU A 127 19.94 -2.96 -6.36
C LEU A 127 19.81 -2.87 -7.88
N GLN A 128 18.60 -3.04 -8.43
CA GLN A 128 18.37 -2.88 -9.86
C GLN A 128 18.64 -1.46 -10.34
N TYR A 129 18.29 -0.46 -9.54
CA TYR A 129 18.56 0.93 -9.87
C TYR A 129 20.06 1.27 -9.82
N ASP A 130 20.81 0.69 -8.87
CA ASP A 130 22.29 0.78 -8.83
C ASP A 130 22.93 0.13 -10.07
N GLU A 131 22.44 -1.06 -10.46
CA GLU A 131 22.91 -1.77 -11.66
C GLU A 131 22.63 -0.97 -12.93
N GLN A 132 21.43 -0.42 -13.07
CA GLN A 132 21.06 0.40 -14.24
C GLN A 132 21.90 1.68 -14.33
N ARG A 133 22.22 2.31 -13.19
CA ARG A 133 23.11 3.48 -13.15
C ARG A 133 24.55 3.17 -13.54
N ARG A 134 25.01 1.93 -13.39
CA ARG A 134 26.35 1.49 -13.78
C ARG A 134 26.45 1.13 -15.26
N SER A 135 25.31 0.82 -15.89
CA SER A 135 25.24 0.42 -17.30
C SER A 135 25.10 1.60 -18.28
N VAL A 136 25.09 2.84 -17.79
CA VAL A 136 25.13 4.10 -18.55
C VAL A 136 26.47 4.78 -18.35
#